data_AF-A0A7J7F6B5-F1
#
_entry.id   AF-A0A7J7F6B5-F1
#
_cell.length_a   1.000
_cell.length_b   1.000
_cell.length_c   1.000
_cell.angle_alpha   90.00
_cell.angle_beta   90.00
_cell.angle_gamma   90.00
#
_symmetry.space_group_name_H-M   'P 1'
#
loop_
_entity.id
_entity.type
_entity.pdbx_description
1 polymer ?
#
loop_
_entity_poly.entity_id
_entity_poly.type
_entity_poly.pdbx_seq_one_letter_code
_entity_poly.pdbx_strand_id
1 'polypeptide(L)'
;ITGINRVYKCQGNSCIARGCRIDSKTKLYEKDCLFFPDKDQTEKASIMFMQGIDSIIEFCNEKNHNREAPSLQNKMCNSRSTWEVISNSEDFKNTTSMVAPPPPPVFSLLKISQRIVCLVLDKSGSM
;
A
#
# COMPACT_ATOMS: atom_id res chain seq x y z
N ILE A 1 1.40 8.84 -9.48
CA ILE A 1 2.24 8.45 -8.33
C ILE A 1 3.68 8.50 -8.81
N THR A 2 4.53 9.26 -8.13
CA THR A 2 5.97 9.34 -8.45
C THR A 2 6.76 8.35 -7.59
N GLY A 3 7.91 7.93 -8.09
CA GLY A 3 8.78 6.97 -7.44
C GLY A 3 9.80 6.34 -8.38
N ILE A 4 10.50 5.33 -7.88
CA ILE A 4 11.57 4.65 -8.60
C ILE A 4 11.31 3.14 -8.70
N ASN A 5 11.59 2.57 -9.86
CA ASN A 5 11.53 1.14 -10.09
C ASN A 5 12.91 0.52 -9.85
N ARG A 6 13.03 -0.36 -8.85
CA ARG A 6 14.28 -1.06 -8.53
C ARG A 6 14.09 -2.55 -8.31
N VAL A 7 15.15 -3.30 -8.62
CA VAL A 7 15.33 -4.69 -8.21
C VAL A 7 16.31 -4.72 -7.04
N TYR A 8 15.91 -5.41 -5.98
CA TYR A 8 16.78 -5.72 -4.85
C TYR A 8 17.25 -7.17 -4.96
N LYS A 9 18.57 -7.38 -5.06
CA LYS A 9 19.17 -8.72 -4.98
C LYS A 9 20.12 -8.79 -3.80
N CYS A 10 19.87 -9.74 -2.91
CA CYS A 10 20.74 -10.02 -1.78
C CYS A 10 21.46 -11.36 -2.01
N GLN A 11 22.77 -11.38 -1.80
CA GLN A 11 23.59 -12.59 -1.76
C GLN A 11 24.41 -12.57 -0.47
N GLY A 12 24.14 -13.53 0.42
CA GLY A 12 24.69 -13.52 1.77
C GLY A 12 24.28 -12.26 2.54
N ASN A 13 25.26 -11.54 3.09
CA ASN A 13 25.04 -10.31 3.87
C ASN A 13 25.06 -9.02 3.01
N SER A 14 25.18 -9.12 1.68
CA SER A 14 25.23 -7.94 0.80
C SER A 14 23.98 -7.85 -0.07
N CYS A 15 23.37 -6.67 -0.12
CA CYS A 15 22.21 -6.36 -0.95
C CYS A 15 22.55 -5.21 -1.90
N ILE A 16 22.22 -5.38 -3.18
CA ILE A 16 22.42 -4.36 -4.22
C ILE A 16 21.06 -3.95 -4.79
N ALA A 17 20.84 -2.64 -4.87
CA ALA A 17 19.65 -2.05 -5.49
C ALA A 17 20.01 -1.49 -6.87
N ARG A 18 19.41 -2.04 -7.93
CA ARG A 18 19.61 -1.61 -9.33
C ARG A 18 18.30 -1.12 -9.92
N GLY A 19 18.33 -0.13 -10.81
CA GLY A 19 17.14 0.27 -11.59
C GLY A 19 16.61 -0.88 -12.45
N CYS A 20 15.30 -0.98 -12.62
CA CYS A 20 14.69 -2.07 -13.39
C CYS A 20 15.04 -2.00 -14.89
N ARG A 21 15.17 -3.18 -15.52
CA ARG A 21 15.23 -3.33 -16.99
C ARG A 21 13.83 -3.49 -17.54
N ILE A 22 13.65 -2.99 -18.77
CA ILE A 22 12.44 -3.21 -19.56
C ILE A 22 12.77 -4.30 -20.58
N ASP A 23 11.90 -5.30 -20.67
CA ASP A 23 11.98 -6.32 -21.70
C ASP A 23 11.66 -5.69 -23.07
N SER A 24 12.56 -5.86 -24.04
CA SER A 24 12.44 -5.20 -25.34
C SER A 24 11.26 -5.68 -26.17
N LYS A 25 10.79 -6.91 -25.95
CA LYS A 25 9.67 -7.55 -26.67
C LYS A 25 8.34 -7.22 -26.02
N THR A 26 8.22 -7.38 -24.70
CA THR A 26 6.94 -7.19 -24.00
C THR A 26 6.69 -5.75 -23.57
N LYS A 27 7.73 -4.90 -23.54
CA LYS A 27 7.72 -3.54 -22.97
C LYS A 27 7.36 -3.48 -21.49
N LEU A 28 7.39 -4.62 -20.80
CA LEU A 28 7.16 -4.71 -19.36
C LEU A 28 8.48 -4.68 -18.59
N TYR A 29 8.42 -4.32 -17.30
CA TYR A 29 9.55 -4.45 -16.41
C TYR A 29 9.94 -5.92 -16.20
N GLU A 30 11.22 -6.16 -15.89
CA GLU A 30 11.70 -7.48 -15.46
C GLU A 30 10.91 -7.97 -14.23
N LYS A 31 10.77 -9.30 -14.10
CA LYS A 31 9.87 -9.94 -13.13
C LYS A 31 10.08 -9.50 -11.68
N ASP A 32 11.32 -9.28 -11.26
CA ASP A 32 11.67 -8.94 -9.87
C ASP A 32 11.70 -7.41 -9.63
N CYS A 33 11.16 -6.63 -10.56
CA CYS A 33 11.06 -5.18 -10.43
C CYS A 33 10.00 -4.78 -9.42
N LEU A 34 10.40 -3.97 -8.45
CA LEU A 34 9.51 -3.38 -7.45
C LEU A 34 9.46 -1.86 -7.64
N PHE A 35 8.26 -1.30 -7.49
CA PHE A 35 8.05 0.14 -7.47
C PHE A 35 8.13 0.67 -6.04
N PHE A 36 8.98 1.67 -5.82
CA PHE A 36 9.15 2.36 -4.56
C PHE A 36 8.63 3.79 -4.72
N PRO A 37 7.46 4.14 -4.16
CA PRO A 37 6.92 5.48 -4.26
C PRO A 37 7.79 6.48 -3.49
N ASP A 38 7.83 7.72 -3.99
CA ASP A 38 8.36 8.82 -3.19
C ASP A 38 7.44 9.04 -1.97
N LYS A 39 8.04 9.23 -0.80
CA LYS A 39 7.27 9.33 0.46
C LYS A 39 6.36 10.56 0.46
N ASP A 40 6.92 11.70 0.09
CA ASP A 40 6.24 12.98 0.12
C ASP A 40 5.68 13.29 -1.27
N GLN A 41 4.39 13.02 -1.46
CA GLN A 41 3.66 13.37 -2.67
C GLN A 41 2.18 13.64 -2.37
N THR A 42 1.50 14.34 -3.28
CA THR A 42 0.08 14.72 -3.16
C THR A 42 -0.82 13.94 -4.10
N GLU A 43 -0.29 12.88 -4.72
CA GLU A 43 -1.01 12.07 -5.68
C GLU A 43 -2.20 11.35 -5.04
N LYS A 44 -3.28 11.20 -5.81
CA LYS A 44 -4.44 10.42 -5.41
C LYS A 44 -4.42 9.06 -6.06
N ALA A 45 -4.69 8.02 -5.27
CA ALA A 45 -4.93 6.68 -5.76
C ALA A 45 -5.85 5.94 -4.78
N SER A 46 -6.08 4.66 -5.04
CA SER A 46 -6.82 3.80 -4.12
C SER A 46 -5.99 3.46 -2.90
N ILE A 47 -6.60 3.47 -1.71
CA ILE A 47 -5.99 2.96 -0.48
C ILE A 47 -5.57 1.48 -0.61
N MET A 48 -6.25 0.73 -1.50
CA MET A 48 -5.90 -0.67 -1.84
C MET A 48 -4.63 -0.81 -2.70
N PHE A 49 -4.06 0.29 -3.17
CA PHE A 49 -2.80 0.29 -3.92
C PHE A 49 -1.61 0.70 -3.03
N MET A 50 -1.69 1.85 -2.36
CA MET A 50 -0.55 2.40 -1.62
C MET A 50 -0.98 3.17 -0.36
N GLN A 51 -1.25 2.46 0.72
CA GLN A 51 -1.63 3.04 2.02
C GLN A 51 -0.52 3.83 2.74
N GLY A 52 0.71 3.79 2.23
CA GLY A 52 1.87 4.45 2.86
C GLY A 52 2.09 5.91 2.45
N ILE A 53 1.23 6.48 1.59
CA ILE A 53 1.30 7.87 1.13
C ILE A 53 0.14 8.63 1.77
N ASP A 54 0.44 9.72 2.49
CA ASP A 54 -0.54 10.45 3.32
C ASP A 54 -1.72 11.04 2.52
N SER A 55 -1.52 11.38 1.24
CA SER A 55 -2.59 11.88 0.36
C SER A 55 -3.59 10.82 -0.09
N ILE A 56 -3.31 9.53 0.14
CA ILE A 56 -4.16 8.40 -0.25
C ILE A 56 -5.12 8.07 0.90
N ILE A 57 -6.33 8.62 0.81
CA ILE A 57 -7.35 8.53 1.87
C ILE A 57 -8.66 7.85 1.42
N GLU A 58 -8.78 7.50 0.14
CA GLU A 58 -10.02 7.01 -0.45
C GLU A 58 -9.81 5.76 -1.31
N PHE A 59 -10.89 5.01 -1.54
CA PHE A 59 -10.91 3.94 -2.53
C PHE A 59 -11.01 4.54 -3.93
N CYS A 60 -10.43 3.86 -4.92
CA CYS A 60 -10.80 4.13 -6.31
C CYS A 60 -12.28 3.80 -6.54
N ASN A 61 -12.91 4.57 -7.41
CA ASN A 61 -14.27 4.41 -7.87
C ASN A 61 -14.29 4.18 -9.39
N GLU A 62 -15.48 4.07 -9.97
CA GLU A 62 -15.64 3.81 -11.41
C GLU A 62 -14.88 4.79 -12.31
N LYS A 63 -14.75 6.05 -11.90
CA LYS A 63 -14.17 7.13 -12.72
C LYS A 63 -12.64 7.10 -12.76
N ASN A 64 -11.98 6.61 -11.71
CA ASN A 64 -10.53 6.67 -11.56
C ASN A 64 -9.86 5.29 -11.42
N HIS A 65 -10.63 4.20 -11.50
CA HIS A 65 -10.12 2.85 -11.36
C HIS A 65 -9.47 2.33 -12.65
N ASN A 66 -8.29 1.73 -12.54
CA ASN A 66 -7.62 1.07 -13.65
C ASN A 66 -8.16 -0.37 -13.84
N ARG A 67 -9.09 -0.53 -14.78
CA ARG A 67 -9.74 -1.81 -15.10
C ARG A 67 -8.81 -2.84 -15.77
N GLU A 68 -7.70 -2.39 -16.35
CA GLU A 68 -6.74 -3.22 -17.06
C GLU A 68 -5.60 -3.72 -16.15
N ALA A 69 -5.48 -3.17 -14.94
CA ALA A 69 -4.47 -3.60 -13.99
C ALA A 69 -4.63 -5.11 -13.67
N PRO A 70 -3.56 -5.91 -13.68
CA PRO A 70 -3.62 -7.35 -13.40
C PRO A 70 -3.72 -7.63 -11.89
N SER A 71 -4.61 -6.91 -11.19
CA SER A 71 -4.84 -7.05 -9.75
C SER A 71 -5.80 -8.21 -9.46
N LEU A 72 -5.65 -8.81 -8.27
CA LEU A 72 -6.58 -9.85 -7.81
C LEU A 72 -8.02 -9.32 -7.71
N GLN A 73 -8.18 -8.05 -7.30
CA GLN A 73 -9.48 -7.36 -7.29
C GLN A 73 -10.14 -7.38 -8.67
N ASN A 74 -9.42 -7.00 -9.73
CA ASN A 74 -9.99 -6.99 -11.09
C ASN A 74 -10.37 -8.41 -11.54
N LYS A 75 -9.53 -9.40 -11.23
CA LYS A 75 -9.77 -10.80 -11.57
C LYS A 75 -11.01 -11.37 -10.88
N MET A 76 -11.24 -11.02 -9.61
CA MET A 76 -12.34 -11.58 -8.81
C MET A 76 -13.65 -10.80 -8.96
N CYS A 77 -13.58 -9.50 -9.25
CA CYS A 77 -14.73 -8.60 -9.21
C CYS A 77 -15.11 -8.03 -10.59
N ASN A 78 -14.80 -8.76 -11.68
CA ASN A 78 -15.11 -8.35 -13.06
C ASN A 78 -14.62 -6.92 -13.38
N SER A 79 -13.38 -6.61 -13.00
CA SER A 79 -12.74 -5.30 -13.16
C SER A 79 -13.46 -4.11 -12.50
N ARG A 80 -14.42 -4.35 -11.59
CA ARG A 80 -15.05 -3.30 -10.79
C ARG A 80 -14.10 -2.79 -9.72
N SER A 81 -14.14 -1.48 -9.47
CA SER A 81 -13.37 -0.87 -8.38
C SER A 81 -13.80 -1.39 -7.01
N THR A 82 -12.90 -1.31 -6.02
CA THR A 82 -13.22 -1.69 -4.64
C THR A 82 -14.41 -0.90 -4.11
N TRP A 83 -14.48 0.41 -4.41
CA TRP A 83 -15.61 1.23 -3.98
C TRP A 83 -16.93 0.80 -4.60
N GLU A 84 -16.96 0.46 -5.90
CA GLU A 84 -18.18 -0.06 -6.54
C GLU A 84 -18.64 -1.37 -5.91
N VAL A 85 -17.73 -2.24 -5.49
CA VAL A 85 -18.09 -3.49 -4.82
C VAL A 85 -18.68 -3.21 -3.43
N ILE A 86 -18.00 -2.41 -2.61
CA ILE A 86 -18.44 -2.07 -1.25
C ILE A 86 -19.78 -1.33 -1.26
N SER A 87 -19.87 -0.24 -2.03
CA SER A 87 -21.06 0.62 -2.06
C SER A 87 -22.33 -0.09 -2.56
N ASN A 88 -22.17 -1.15 -3.36
CA ASN A 88 -23.30 -1.93 -3.87
C ASN A 88 -23.67 -3.13 -2.99
N SER A 89 -22.86 -3.48 -1.98
CA SER A 89 -23.12 -4.58 -1.07
C SER A 89 -24.36 -4.32 -0.18
N GLU A 90 -25.05 -5.39 0.20
CA GLU A 90 -26.18 -5.31 1.13
C GLU A 90 -25.74 -4.81 2.51
N ASP A 91 -24.58 -5.25 3.00
CA ASP A 91 -24.00 -4.78 4.26
C ASP A 91 -23.88 -3.26 4.29
N PHE A 92 -23.34 -2.65 3.23
CA PHE A 92 -23.19 -1.20 3.17
C PHE A 92 -24.53 -0.48 3.02
N LYS A 93 -25.45 -1.01 2.20
CA LYS A 93 -26.78 -0.42 1.99
C LYS A 93 -27.68 -0.48 3.21
N ASN A 94 -27.56 -1.54 4.01
CA ASN A 94 -28.37 -1.79 5.19
C ASN A 94 -27.74 -1.22 6.48
N THR A 95 -26.51 -0.72 6.41
CA THR A 95 -25.83 -0.09 7.54
C THR A 95 -26.24 1.37 7.66
N THR A 96 -26.57 1.80 8.88
CA THR A 96 -26.78 3.22 9.17
C THR A 96 -25.43 3.90 9.35
N SER A 97 -25.18 4.97 8.59
CA SER A 97 -23.92 5.71 8.65
C SER A 97 -23.70 6.29 10.05
N MET A 98 -22.48 6.18 10.57
CA MET A 98 -22.12 6.80 11.84
C MET A 98 -22.13 8.33 11.68
N VAL A 99 -22.85 9.03 12.56
CA VAL A 99 -22.92 10.50 12.57
C VAL A 99 -21.75 11.10 13.36
N ALA A 100 -21.22 10.36 14.33
CA ALA A 100 -20.09 10.77 15.14
C ALA A 100 -18.80 10.04 14.73
N PRO A 101 -17.62 10.66 14.90
CA PRO A 101 -16.35 9.98 14.72
C PRO A 101 -16.26 8.72 15.59
N PRO A 102 -15.61 7.65 15.12
CA PRO A 102 -15.39 6.47 15.95
C PRO A 102 -14.55 6.83 17.19
N PRO A 103 -14.77 6.16 18.33
CA PRO A 103 -13.96 6.38 19.51
C PRO A 103 -12.48 6.03 19.22
N PRO A 104 -11.51 6.69 19.89
CA PRO A 104 -10.11 6.33 19.76
C PRO A 104 -9.89 4.84 20.03
N PRO A 105 -9.06 4.15 19.22
CA PRO A 105 -8.80 2.73 19.41
C PRO A 105 -8.15 2.49 20.78
N VAL A 106 -8.69 1.54 21.53
CA VAL A 106 -8.12 1.11 22.81
C VAL A 106 -7.39 -0.20 22.59
N PHE A 107 -6.07 -0.16 22.75
CA PHE A 107 -5.25 -1.35 22.64
C PHE A 107 -5.07 -1.99 24.02
N SER A 108 -5.31 -3.30 24.10
CA SER A 108 -5.04 -4.10 25.29
C SER A 108 -4.05 -5.19 24.95
N LEU A 109 -2.96 -5.29 25.71
CA LEU A 109 -1.96 -6.34 25.56
C LEU A 109 -2.46 -7.61 26.28
N LEU A 110 -3.05 -8.54 25.53
CA LEU A 110 -3.67 -9.75 26.10
C LEU A 110 -2.64 -10.82 26.53
N LYS A 111 -1.46 -10.82 25.92
CA LYS A 111 -0.40 -11.79 26.22
C LYS A 111 0.96 -11.10 26.12
N ILE A 112 1.64 -11.04 27.26
CA ILE A 112 3.04 -10.61 27.34
C ILE A 112 3.94 -11.81 27.06
N SER A 113 4.86 -11.68 26.11
CA SER A 113 5.98 -12.62 25.95
C SER A 113 7.17 -12.17 26.81
N GLN A 114 8.26 -12.96 26.82
CA GLN A 114 9.46 -12.62 27.58
C GLN A 114 9.94 -11.20 27.23
N ARG A 115 10.12 -10.36 28.26
CA ARG A 115 10.47 -8.94 28.08
C ARG A 115 11.90 -8.82 27.54
N ILE A 116 12.05 -8.44 26.28
CA ILE A 116 13.33 -8.07 25.67
C ILE A 116 13.47 -6.55 25.79
N VAL A 117 14.55 -6.09 26.42
CA VAL A 117 14.87 -4.67 26.54
C VAL A 117 16.04 -4.37 25.60
N CYS A 118 15.82 -3.50 24.62
CA CYS A 118 16.87 -3.01 23.72
C CYS A 118 17.17 -1.55 24.07
N LEU A 119 18.42 -1.24 24.41
CA LEU A 119 18.88 0.13 24.53
C LEU A 119 19.19 0.68 23.14
N VAL A 120 18.39 1.64 22.68
CA VAL A 120 18.63 2.37 21.43
C VAL A 120 19.13 3.76 21.81
N LEU A 121 20.38 4.06 21.49
CA LEU A 121 21.00 5.36 21.72
C LEU A 121 21.09 6.11 20.40
N ASP A 122 20.54 7.32 20.36
CA ASP A 122 20.86 8.25 19.28
C ASP A 122 22.34 8.66 19.40
N LYS A 123 23.04 8.66 18.26
CA LYS A 123 24.44 9.11 18.13
C LYS A 123 24.55 10.26 17.13
N SER A 124 23.43 10.87 16.76
CA SER A 124 23.42 12.09 15.98
C SER A 124 24.13 13.21 16.74
N GLY A 125 24.86 14.07 16.03
CA GLY A 125 25.54 15.22 16.63
C GLY A 125 24.60 16.36 17.07
N SER A 126 23.28 16.12 17.04
CA SER A 126 22.24 17.07 17.46
C SER A 126 21.74 16.84 18.88
N MET A 127 22.28 15.84 19.59
CA MET A 127 22.06 15.68 21.02
C MET A 127 22.88 16.68 21.83
#